data_AF-A0A3Y9C2V7-F1
#
_entry.id   AF-A0A3Y9C2V7-F1
#
_cell.length_a   1.000
_cell.length_b   1.000
_cell.length_c   1.000
_cell.angle_alpha   90.00
_cell.angle_beta   90.00
_cell.angle_gamma   90.00
#
_symmetry.space_group_name_H-M   'P 1'
#
loop_
_entity.id
_entity.type
_entity.pdbx_description
1 polymer ?
#
loop_
_entity_poly.entity_id
_entity_poly.type
_entity_poly.pdbx_seq_one_letter_code
_entity_poly.pdbx_strand_id
1 'polypeptide(L)'
;MNNNDFFFGLINKNNPEISLQKVVLQSKKVSKKFFTKQLNRCLNWTGGRLVLKDETSSPPFRDFIKKVSSDAIGLVEISARDDINTNVEATLSCDIYLSKGVVTVEPHWCAYKSMRADEIISTLLVPLHEKGLHDRTFIVSSDGKGERLLCFHHSDFLDEVMRLFILSRYYHSMDETKITEYVSMIKMATEQNHLC
;
A
#
# COMPACT_ATOMS: atom_id res chain seq x y z
N MET A 1 -21.34 15.97 5.28
CA MET A 1 -20.95 17.24 5.94
C MET A 1 -19.43 17.25 6.01
N ASN A 2 -18.79 18.25 5.41
CA ASN A 2 -17.33 18.41 5.48
C ASN A 2 -16.99 19.08 6.80
N ASN A 3 -16.15 18.44 7.59
CA ASN A 3 -15.69 18.97 8.86
C ASN A 3 -14.18 19.17 8.78
N ASN A 4 -13.70 20.23 9.44
CA ASN A 4 -12.28 20.55 9.46
C ASN A 4 -11.59 19.72 10.55
N ASP A 5 -10.92 18.65 10.15
CA ASP A 5 -9.99 17.92 11.02
C ASP A 5 -8.78 18.80 11.31
N PHE A 6 -8.37 18.92 12.57
CA PHE A 6 -7.30 19.86 12.93
C PHE A 6 -5.93 19.49 12.32
N PHE A 7 -5.71 18.22 12.00
CA PHE A 7 -4.42 17.74 11.49
C PHE A 7 -4.46 17.52 9.98
N PHE A 8 -5.53 16.91 9.47
CA PHE A 8 -5.69 16.56 8.06
C PHE A 8 -6.49 17.58 7.26
N GLY A 9 -7.11 18.57 7.90
CA GLY A 9 -7.94 19.59 7.26
C GLY A 9 -9.33 19.07 6.91
N LEU A 10 -9.91 19.55 5.82
CA LEU A 10 -11.27 19.20 5.42
C LEU A 10 -11.40 17.72 5.06
N ILE A 11 -12.20 16.98 5.82
CA ILE A 11 -12.59 15.59 5.55
C ILE A 11 -14.11 15.46 5.64
N ASN A 12 -14.71 14.78 4.66
CA ASN A 12 -16.11 14.41 4.72
C ASN A 12 -16.28 13.19 5.62
N LYS A 13 -16.95 13.31 6.76
CA LYS A 13 -17.11 12.19 7.69
C LYS A 13 -17.80 10.96 7.06
N ASN A 14 -18.75 11.19 6.14
CA ASN A 14 -19.53 10.10 5.53
C ASN A 14 -18.81 9.44 4.35
N ASN A 15 -17.84 10.14 3.76
CA ASN A 15 -16.96 9.60 2.74
C ASN A 15 -15.53 10.11 3.01
N PRO A 16 -14.83 9.52 3.98
CA PRO A 16 -13.59 10.06 4.52
C PRO A 16 -12.44 9.83 3.54
N GLU A 17 -12.34 10.70 2.54
CA GLU A 17 -11.29 10.68 1.52
C GLU A 17 -10.37 11.88 1.67
N ILE A 18 -9.07 11.68 1.46
CA ILE A 18 -8.07 12.74 1.43
C ILE A 18 -6.94 12.37 0.47
N SER A 19 -6.32 13.37 -0.14
CA SER A 19 -5.14 13.17 -0.99
C SER A 19 -3.96 12.60 -0.19
N LEU A 20 -3.36 11.52 -0.67
CA LEU A 20 -2.16 10.91 -0.11
C LEU A 20 -1.00 11.92 -0.06
N GLN A 21 -0.80 12.71 -1.12
CA GLN A 21 0.21 13.78 -1.16
C GLN A 21 0.05 14.78 -0.02
N LYS A 22 -1.17 15.24 0.25
CA LYS A 22 -1.45 16.16 1.37
C LYS A 22 -1.10 15.53 2.71
N VAL A 23 -1.47 14.27 2.90
CA VAL A 23 -1.15 13.50 4.12
C VAL A 23 0.36 13.37 4.31
N VAL A 24 1.11 13.03 3.26
CA VAL A 24 2.57 12.94 3.29
C VAL A 24 3.22 14.28 3.63
N LEU A 25 2.77 15.39 3.04
CA LEU A 25 3.30 16.73 3.34
C LEU A 25 3.09 17.12 4.81
N GLN A 26 1.94 16.77 5.39
CA GLN A 26 1.69 17.02 6.82
C GLN A 26 2.50 16.09 7.72
N SER A 27 2.67 14.83 7.32
CA SER A 27 3.41 13.83 8.10
C SER A 27 4.88 14.23 8.30
N LYS A 28 5.49 14.94 7.33
CA LYS A 28 6.87 15.44 7.40
C LYS A 28 7.12 16.38 8.59
N LYS A 29 6.09 17.03 9.13
CA LYS A 29 6.20 18.04 10.20
C LYS A 29 6.20 17.46 11.62
N VAL A 30 5.93 16.17 11.78
CA VAL A 30 5.69 15.54 13.09
C VAL A 30 6.48 14.24 13.24
N SER A 31 6.53 13.66 14.44
CA SER A 31 7.16 12.35 14.66
C SER A 31 6.30 11.19 14.15
N LYS A 32 6.89 10.00 13.92
CA LYS A 32 6.16 8.78 13.51
C LYS A 32 5.04 8.43 14.50
N LYS A 33 5.38 8.45 15.79
CA LYS A 33 4.45 8.18 16.91
C LYS A 33 3.29 9.17 16.92
N PHE A 34 3.56 10.46 16.71
CA PHE A 34 2.51 11.47 16.66
C PHE A 34 1.61 11.29 15.43
N PHE A 35 2.21 11.12 14.24
CA PHE A 35 1.46 10.89 12.99
C PHE A 35 0.50 9.70 13.10
N THR A 36 1.00 8.57 13.62
CA THR A 36 0.20 7.35 13.81
C THR A 36 -0.95 7.56 14.81
N LYS A 37 -0.74 8.36 15.86
CA LYS A 37 -1.83 8.77 16.76
C LYS A 37 -2.88 9.62 16.04
N GLN A 38 -2.47 10.51 15.14
CA GLN A 38 -3.41 11.32 14.37
C GLN A 38 -4.23 10.48 13.38
N LEU A 39 -3.61 9.50 12.71
CA LEU A 39 -4.35 8.53 11.88
C LEU A 39 -5.41 7.80 12.70
N ASN A 40 -5.04 7.21 13.84
CA ASN A 40 -6.00 6.51 14.71
C ASN A 40 -7.11 7.41 15.24
N ARG A 41 -6.81 8.67 15.57
CA ARG A 41 -7.82 9.65 15.97
C ARG A 41 -8.79 9.94 14.83
N CYS A 42 -8.28 10.16 13.61
CA CYS A 42 -9.09 10.40 12.42
C CYS A 42 -10.00 9.20 12.14
N LEU A 43 -9.44 7.98 12.11
CA LEU A 43 -10.19 6.74 11.94
C LEU A 43 -11.31 6.60 12.96
N ASN A 44 -11.03 6.81 14.26
CA ASN A 44 -12.05 6.74 15.29
C ASN A 44 -13.20 7.75 15.05
N TRP A 45 -12.88 8.92 14.52
CA TRP A 45 -13.88 9.95 14.21
C TRP A 45 -14.69 9.66 12.94
N THR A 46 -14.08 9.02 11.94
CA THR A 46 -14.72 8.67 10.65
C THR A 46 -15.43 7.31 10.65
N GLY A 47 -15.55 6.65 11.81
CA GLY A 47 -16.21 5.34 11.92
C GLY A 47 -15.31 4.17 11.48
N GLY A 48 -14.00 4.34 11.52
CA GLY A 48 -13.00 3.31 11.30
C GLY A 48 -12.52 3.17 9.87
N ARG A 49 -12.76 4.16 9.01
CA ARG A 49 -12.31 4.14 7.60
C ARG A 49 -11.71 5.47 7.19
N LEU A 50 -10.65 5.43 6.39
CA LEU A 50 -10.05 6.60 5.75
C LEU A 50 -9.43 6.17 4.42
N VAL A 51 -9.81 6.82 3.32
CA VAL A 51 -9.26 6.55 1.99
C VAL A 51 -8.25 7.63 1.64
N LEU A 52 -7.05 7.20 1.26
CA LEU A 52 -5.97 8.04 0.75
C LEU A 52 -5.93 7.89 -0.77
N LYS A 53 -6.49 8.87 -1.47
CA LYS A 53 -6.54 8.90 -2.94
C LYS A 53 -5.23 9.43 -3.53
N ASP A 54 -4.78 8.82 -4.62
CA ASP A 54 -3.73 9.35 -5.48
C ASP A 54 -4.06 9.02 -6.94
N GLU A 55 -4.04 10.00 -7.83
CA GLU A 55 -4.44 9.78 -9.25
C GLU A 55 -3.26 9.30 -10.11
N THR A 56 -2.11 9.01 -9.49
CA THR A 56 -0.91 8.54 -10.16
C THR A 56 -0.66 7.06 -9.86
N SER A 57 0.11 6.41 -10.72
CA SER A 57 0.59 5.05 -10.52
C SER A 57 1.91 4.99 -9.74
N SER A 58 2.55 6.14 -9.48
CA SER A 58 3.76 6.29 -8.67
C SER A 58 3.48 7.15 -7.43
N PRO A 59 2.56 6.73 -6.54
CA PRO A 59 2.18 7.50 -5.36
C PRO A 59 3.34 7.63 -4.37
N PRO A 60 3.34 8.64 -3.47
CA PRO A 60 4.33 8.79 -2.41
C PRO A 60 4.07 7.83 -1.23
N PHE A 61 3.61 6.60 -1.52
CA PHE A 61 3.26 5.60 -0.52
C PHE A 61 4.45 5.25 0.36
N ARG A 62 5.65 5.17 -0.21
CA ARG A 62 6.90 4.95 0.54
C ARG A 62 7.10 5.96 1.67
N ASP A 63 6.88 7.25 1.38
CA ASP A 63 7.00 8.32 2.38
C ASP A 63 5.92 8.20 3.46
N PHE A 64 4.69 7.85 3.05
CA PHE A 64 3.57 7.64 3.97
C PHE A 64 3.84 6.47 4.91
N ILE A 65 4.11 5.28 4.39
CA ILE A 65 4.26 4.06 5.19
C ILE A 65 5.47 4.15 6.12
N LYS A 66 6.57 4.78 5.68
CA LYS A 66 7.74 5.05 6.55
C LYS A 66 7.38 5.88 7.78
N LYS A 67 6.34 6.73 7.69
CA LYS A 67 5.89 7.57 8.79
C LYS A 67 4.90 6.89 9.73
N VAL A 68 4.24 5.82 9.30
CA VAL A 68 3.40 5.00 10.17
C VAL A 68 4.31 4.12 11.04
N SER A 69 3.97 4.02 12.33
CA SER A 69 4.66 3.13 13.28
C SER A 69 4.41 1.67 12.89
N SER A 70 5.45 0.88 12.60
CA SER A 70 5.29 -0.51 12.16
C SER A 70 4.61 -1.37 13.23
N ASP A 71 4.87 -1.07 14.51
CA ASP A 71 4.28 -1.69 15.69
C ASP A 71 2.77 -1.43 15.84
N ALA A 72 2.26 -0.37 15.18
CA ALA A 72 0.85 -0.04 15.20
C ALA A 72 0.05 -0.66 14.04
N ILE A 73 0.73 -1.25 13.06
CA ILE A 73 0.12 -1.90 11.89
C ILE A 73 -0.11 -3.38 12.23
N GLY A 74 -1.37 -3.78 12.36
CA GLY A 74 -1.72 -5.17 12.63
C GLY A 74 -1.61 -6.07 11.40
N LEU A 75 -1.99 -5.54 10.23
CA LEU A 75 -2.20 -6.28 8.99
C LEU A 75 -2.14 -5.31 7.80
N VAL A 76 -1.69 -5.81 6.65
CA VAL A 76 -1.79 -5.12 5.36
C VAL A 76 -2.47 -6.04 4.35
N GLU A 77 -3.44 -5.54 3.60
CA GLU A 77 -4.11 -6.30 2.53
C GLU A 77 -3.93 -5.59 1.19
N ILE A 78 -3.59 -6.34 0.15
CA ILE A 78 -3.51 -5.86 -1.23
C ILE A 78 -4.64 -6.52 -2.00
N SER A 79 -5.44 -5.71 -2.68
CA SER A 79 -6.63 -6.17 -3.41
C SER A 79 -6.72 -5.51 -4.78
N ALA A 80 -7.40 -6.18 -5.71
CA ALA A 80 -7.72 -5.62 -7.02
C ALA A 80 -9.01 -4.80 -6.98
N ARG A 81 -9.04 -3.73 -7.78
CA ARG A 81 -10.18 -2.82 -7.98
C ARG A 81 -10.39 -2.61 -9.47
N ASP A 82 -11.65 -2.62 -9.90
CA ASP A 82 -12.07 -2.39 -11.29
C ASP A 82 -12.83 -1.07 -11.48
N ASP A 83 -13.06 -0.33 -10.40
CA ASP A 83 -13.85 0.90 -10.37
C ASP A 83 -13.03 2.19 -10.39
N ILE A 84 -11.69 2.10 -10.28
CA ILE A 84 -10.79 3.26 -10.21
C ILE A 84 -10.40 3.77 -11.60
N ASN A 85 -10.06 2.87 -12.54
CA ASN A 85 -9.67 3.24 -13.90
C ASN A 85 -10.22 2.24 -14.92
N THR A 86 -11.22 2.68 -15.67
CA THR A 86 -11.92 1.86 -16.68
C THR A 86 -11.10 1.52 -17.92
N ASN A 87 -9.90 2.09 -18.07
CA ASN A 87 -9.00 1.81 -19.19
C ASN A 87 -8.04 0.64 -18.94
N VAL A 88 -8.06 0.06 -17.74
CA VAL A 88 -7.25 -1.11 -17.36
C VAL A 88 -8.13 -2.18 -16.75
N GLU A 89 -7.68 -3.42 -16.77
CA GLU A 89 -8.44 -4.56 -16.25
C GLU A 89 -8.60 -4.51 -14.73
N ALA A 90 -7.57 -4.03 -14.03
CA ALA A 90 -7.59 -3.80 -12.60
C ALA A 90 -6.51 -2.78 -12.20
N THR A 91 -6.80 -2.06 -11.12
CA THR A 91 -5.80 -1.37 -10.29
C THR A 91 -5.66 -2.07 -8.95
N LEU A 92 -4.54 -1.89 -8.27
CA LEU A 92 -4.32 -2.42 -6.92
C LEU A 92 -4.60 -1.34 -5.87
N SER A 93 -5.25 -1.73 -4.78
CA SER A 93 -5.37 -0.96 -3.54
C SER A 93 -4.60 -1.63 -2.41
N CYS A 94 -4.25 -0.85 -1.39
CA CYS A 94 -3.53 -1.32 -0.20
C CYS A 94 -4.25 -0.85 1.07
N ASP A 95 -4.80 -1.79 1.83
CA ASP A 95 -5.45 -1.57 3.12
C ASP A 95 -4.48 -1.78 4.26
N ILE A 96 -4.40 -0.80 5.16
CA ILE A 96 -3.52 -0.82 6.33
C ILE A 96 -4.37 -0.79 7.59
N TYR A 97 -4.31 -1.87 8.35
CA TYR A 97 -5.11 -2.05 9.56
C TYR A 97 -4.39 -1.47 10.77
N LEU A 98 -5.03 -0.49 11.40
CA LEU A 98 -4.61 0.13 12.66
C LEU A 98 -5.64 -0.17 13.75
N SER A 99 -5.29 0.12 15.01
CA SER A 99 -6.14 -0.19 16.17
C SER A 99 -7.51 0.51 16.19
N LYS A 100 -7.73 1.53 15.33
CA LYS A 100 -8.99 2.25 15.20
C LYS A 100 -9.68 2.09 13.86
N GLY A 101 -9.18 1.24 12.97
CA GLY A 101 -9.80 1.00 11.67
C GLY A 101 -8.80 0.82 10.54
N VAL A 102 -9.26 1.03 9.31
CA VAL A 102 -8.50 0.77 8.09
C VAL A 102 -8.20 2.07 7.35
N VAL A 103 -6.94 2.23 6.96
CA VAL A 103 -6.53 3.23 5.97
C VAL A 103 -6.38 2.53 4.62
N THR A 104 -7.24 2.85 3.66
CA THR A 104 -7.15 2.34 2.29
C THR A 104 -6.34 3.32 1.45
N VAL A 105 -5.31 2.85 0.76
CA VAL A 105 -4.58 3.64 -0.23
C VAL A 105 -5.04 3.21 -1.62
N GLU A 106 -5.56 4.16 -2.39
CA GLU A 106 -6.13 3.91 -3.73
C GLU A 106 -5.40 4.76 -4.79
N PRO A 107 -4.26 4.26 -5.30
CA PRO A 107 -3.56 4.83 -6.44
C PRO A 107 -3.91 4.09 -7.75
N HIS A 108 -3.29 4.49 -8.86
CA HIS A 108 -3.44 3.81 -10.16
C HIS A 108 -2.40 2.70 -10.39
N TRP A 109 -2.09 1.90 -9.37
CA TRP A 109 -1.18 0.76 -9.48
C TRP A 109 -1.75 -0.29 -10.43
N CYS A 110 -1.17 -0.47 -11.61
CA CYS A 110 -1.57 -1.49 -12.58
C CYS A 110 -0.33 -1.98 -13.32
N ALA A 111 -0.31 -3.20 -13.86
CA ALA A 111 0.89 -3.76 -14.49
C ALA A 111 0.75 -3.93 -16.02
N TYR A 112 -0.13 -3.14 -16.67
CA TYR A 112 -0.46 -3.32 -18.10
C TYR A 112 0.71 -3.09 -19.07
N LYS A 113 1.80 -2.46 -18.61
CA LYS A 113 3.08 -2.28 -19.30
C LYS A 113 4.22 -2.34 -18.28
N SER A 114 5.43 -2.66 -18.75
CA SER A 114 6.63 -2.79 -17.91
C SER A 114 6.89 -1.59 -16.99
N MET A 115 6.79 -0.35 -17.51
CA MET A 115 6.98 0.85 -16.68
C MET A 115 5.99 0.95 -15.50
N ARG A 116 4.79 0.36 -15.64
CA ARG A 116 3.76 0.39 -14.59
C ARG A 116 3.95 -0.75 -13.59
N ALA A 117 4.47 -1.89 -14.05
CA ALA A 117 5.00 -2.93 -13.18
C ALA A 117 6.15 -2.40 -12.32
N ASP A 118 7.10 -1.67 -12.91
CA ASP A 118 8.19 -1.00 -12.18
C ASP A 118 7.65 -0.10 -11.05
N GLU A 119 6.57 0.64 -11.32
CA GLU A 119 5.92 1.51 -10.34
C GLU A 119 5.28 0.72 -9.19
N ILE A 120 4.57 -0.39 -9.47
CA ILE A 120 4.04 -1.26 -8.41
C ILE A 120 5.17 -1.77 -7.52
N ILE A 121 6.24 -2.31 -8.11
CA ILE A 121 7.35 -2.88 -7.34
C ILE A 121 8.03 -1.80 -6.50
N SER A 122 8.36 -0.65 -7.10
CA SER A 122 9.12 0.41 -6.44
C SER A 122 8.31 1.24 -5.43
N THR A 123 6.98 1.32 -5.57
CA THR A 123 6.13 2.16 -4.73
C THR A 123 5.14 1.41 -3.84
N LEU A 124 4.92 0.11 -4.03
CA LEU A 124 4.13 -0.74 -3.12
C LEU A 124 5.01 -1.81 -2.47
N LEU A 125 5.56 -2.73 -3.25
CA LEU A 125 6.17 -3.96 -2.72
C LEU A 125 7.47 -3.69 -1.96
N VAL A 126 8.42 -3.00 -2.60
CA VAL A 126 9.69 -2.62 -1.96
C VAL A 126 9.45 -1.83 -0.66
N PRO A 127 8.59 -0.78 -0.62
CA PRO A 127 8.28 -0.09 0.63
C PRO A 127 7.72 -0.97 1.77
N LEU A 128 6.94 -2.01 1.46
CA LEU A 128 6.45 -2.95 2.48
C LEU A 128 7.60 -3.80 3.05
N HIS A 129 8.55 -4.22 2.21
CA HIS A 129 9.74 -4.94 2.64
C HIS A 129 10.70 -4.08 3.46
N GLU A 130 10.97 -2.85 3.02
CA GLU A 130 11.77 -1.87 3.77
C GLU A 130 11.20 -1.60 5.17
N LYS A 131 9.89 -1.81 5.35
CA LYS A 131 9.18 -1.56 6.59
C LYS A 131 9.00 -2.78 7.47
N GLY A 132 9.39 -3.97 7.00
CA GLY A 132 9.17 -5.24 7.68
C GLY A 132 7.70 -5.58 7.84
N LEU A 133 6.90 -5.30 6.81
CA LEU A 133 5.46 -5.60 6.79
C LEU A 133 5.11 -6.80 5.89
N HIS A 134 6.08 -7.35 5.16
CA HIS A 134 5.86 -8.46 4.24
C HIS A 134 5.27 -9.70 4.93
N ASP A 135 5.64 -9.95 6.19
CA ASP A 135 5.19 -11.08 7.01
C ASP A 135 3.73 -11.00 7.48
N ARG A 136 3.16 -9.79 7.43
CA ARG A 136 1.77 -9.48 7.79
C ARG A 136 0.98 -8.87 6.62
N THR A 137 1.51 -8.98 5.41
CA THR A 137 0.82 -8.57 4.20
C THR A 137 0.10 -9.76 3.58
N PHE A 138 -1.11 -9.54 3.08
CA PHE A 138 -1.93 -10.55 2.42
C PHE A 138 -2.38 -10.05 1.04
N ILE A 139 -2.43 -10.95 0.07
CA ILE A 139 -3.08 -10.75 -1.22
C ILE A 139 -4.51 -11.28 -1.08
N VAL A 140 -5.49 -10.41 -1.31
CA VAL A 140 -6.91 -10.72 -1.19
C VAL A 140 -7.49 -10.95 -2.58
N SER A 141 -7.92 -12.19 -2.84
CA SER A 141 -8.59 -12.57 -4.09
C SER A 141 -10.01 -12.00 -4.16
N SER A 142 -10.61 -12.06 -5.35
CA SER A 142 -11.98 -11.57 -5.59
C SER A 142 -13.05 -12.29 -4.77
N ASP A 143 -12.80 -13.51 -4.29
CA ASP A 143 -13.68 -14.25 -3.37
C ASP A 143 -13.49 -13.85 -1.89
N GLY A 144 -12.67 -12.84 -1.61
CA GLY A 144 -12.42 -12.29 -0.27
C GLY A 144 -11.45 -13.12 0.57
N LYS A 145 -10.82 -14.15 0.02
CA LYS A 145 -9.80 -14.92 0.74
C LYS A 145 -8.46 -14.21 0.69
N GLY A 146 -7.88 -13.99 1.87
CA GLY A 146 -6.54 -13.48 2.02
C GLY A 146 -5.52 -14.61 2.12
N GLU A 147 -4.53 -14.61 1.24
CA GLU A 147 -3.35 -15.44 1.36
C GLU A 147 -2.14 -14.59 1.72
N ARG A 148 -1.25 -15.08 2.58
CA ARG A 148 -0.04 -14.33 2.95
C ARG A 148 0.77 -14.00 1.70
N LEU A 149 1.34 -12.80 1.67
CA LEU A 149 2.18 -12.32 0.56
C LEU A 149 3.41 -13.23 0.37
N LEU A 150 4.04 -13.64 1.48
CA LEU A 150 5.08 -14.67 1.49
C LEU A 150 4.50 -16.01 1.99
N CYS A 151 4.42 -16.99 1.08
CA CYS A 151 3.83 -18.30 1.35
C CYS A 151 4.83 -19.33 1.91
N PHE A 152 6.08 -19.37 1.42
CA PHE A 152 7.03 -20.44 1.72
C PHE A 152 8.46 -19.94 1.93
N HIS A 153 8.92 -19.95 3.18
CA HIS A 153 10.23 -19.47 3.61
C HIS A 153 10.49 -17.98 3.25
N HIS A 154 11.39 -17.31 3.98
CA HIS A 154 11.67 -15.88 3.78
C HIS A 154 12.41 -15.57 2.44
N SER A 155 12.24 -16.38 1.40
CA SER A 155 13.07 -16.36 0.19
C SER A 155 12.31 -16.48 -1.13
N ASP A 156 11.02 -16.79 -1.16
CA ASP A 156 10.28 -16.93 -2.42
C ASP A 156 9.70 -15.60 -2.92
N PHE A 157 10.60 -14.64 -3.18
CA PHE A 157 10.25 -13.33 -3.74
C PHE A 157 9.73 -13.42 -5.18
N LEU A 158 9.99 -14.53 -5.88
CA LEU A 158 9.46 -14.76 -7.23
C LEU A 158 7.95 -14.99 -7.17
N ASP A 159 7.50 -15.91 -6.31
CA ASP A 159 6.07 -16.16 -6.08
C ASP A 159 5.34 -14.88 -5.69
N GLU A 160 5.95 -14.07 -4.84
CA GLU A 160 5.41 -12.79 -4.40
C GLU A 160 5.13 -11.83 -5.57
N VAL A 161 6.14 -11.61 -6.43
CA VAL A 161 6.02 -10.77 -7.62
C VAL A 161 4.94 -11.31 -8.56
N MET A 162 4.95 -12.62 -8.79
CA MET A 162 4.00 -13.26 -9.71
C MET A 162 2.56 -13.13 -9.21
N ARG A 163 2.31 -13.36 -7.92
CA ARG A 163 0.98 -13.25 -7.32
C ARG A 163 0.45 -11.82 -7.38
N LEU A 164 1.32 -10.82 -7.19
CA LEU A 164 0.94 -9.42 -7.34
C LEU A 164 0.53 -9.08 -8.78
N PHE A 165 1.26 -9.60 -9.78
CA PHE A 165 0.91 -9.38 -11.18
C PHE A 165 -0.31 -10.16 -11.63
N ILE A 166 -0.51 -11.38 -11.12
CA ILE A 166 -1.75 -12.14 -11.30
C ILE A 166 -2.93 -11.35 -10.72
N LEU A 167 -2.79 -10.80 -9.50
CA LEU A 167 -3.82 -9.95 -8.89
C LEU A 167 -4.13 -8.73 -9.75
N SER A 168 -3.11 -8.12 -10.37
CA SER A 168 -3.29 -7.00 -11.31
C SER A 168 -3.87 -7.39 -12.67
N ARG A 169 -4.03 -8.70 -12.95
CA ARG A 169 -4.49 -9.31 -14.20
C ARG A 169 -3.53 -9.18 -15.40
N TYR A 170 -2.27 -8.82 -15.16
CA TYR A 170 -1.28 -8.55 -16.21
C TYR A 170 -0.03 -9.44 -16.14
N TYR A 171 -0.15 -10.67 -15.65
CA TYR A 171 0.99 -11.59 -15.52
C TYR A 171 1.62 -12.02 -16.85
N HIS A 172 0.87 -11.95 -17.96
CA HIS A 172 1.33 -12.38 -19.28
C HIS A 172 2.28 -11.40 -20.00
N SER A 173 2.36 -10.14 -19.55
CA SER A 173 3.12 -9.10 -20.24
C SER A 173 4.54 -8.88 -19.68
N MET A 174 5.05 -9.83 -18.88
CA MET A 174 6.28 -9.66 -18.11
C MET A 174 7.48 -10.34 -18.76
N ASP A 175 8.60 -9.61 -18.80
CA ASP A 175 9.92 -10.07 -19.24
C ASP A 175 10.64 -10.76 -18.07
N GLU A 176 11.23 -11.93 -18.30
CA GLU A 176 12.02 -12.68 -17.30
C GLU A 176 13.18 -11.86 -16.71
N THR A 177 13.79 -11.00 -17.53
CA THR A 177 14.86 -10.10 -17.09
C THR A 177 14.34 -9.12 -16.04
N LYS A 178 13.14 -8.57 -16.26
CA LYS A 178 12.48 -7.64 -15.34
C LYS A 178 12.07 -8.32 -14.04
N ILE A 179 11.57 -9.55 -14.11
CA ILE A 179 11.23 -10.33 -12.91
C ILE A 179 12.47 -10.52 -12.03
N THR A 180 13.62 -10.82 -12.63
CA THR A 180 14.89 -10.97 -11.91
C THR A 180 15.32 -9.67 -11.23
N GLU A 181 15.16 -8.53 -11.91
CA GLU A 181 15.40 -7.20 -11.32
C GLU A 181 14.49 -6.95 -10.11
N TYR A 182 13.19 -7.25 -10.23
CA TYR A 182 12.22 -7.06 -9.13
C TYR A 182 12.55 -7.90 -7.91
N VAL A 183 12.86 -9.18 -8.11
CA VAL A 183 13.28 -10.09 -7.04
C VAL A 183 14.51 -9.54 -6.32
N SER A 184 15.50 -9.04 -7.07
CA SER A 184 16.70 -8.44 -6.48
C SER A 184 16.36 -7.20 -5.63
N MET A 185 15.50 -6.31 -6.13
CA MET A 185 15.07 -5.10 -5.40
C MET A 185 14.38 -5.44 -4.07
N ILE A 186 13.48 -6.43 -4.07
CA ILE A 186 12.74 -6.86 -2.87
C ILE A 186 13.68 -7.53 -1.86
N LYS A 187 14.60 -8.37 -2.35
CA LYS A 187 15.61 -9.01 -1.51
C LYS A 187 16.49 -7.98 -0.79
N MET A 188 17.02 -7.01 -1.53
CA MET A 188 17.83 -5.92 -0.96
C MET A 188 17.05 -5.11 0.09
N ALA A 189 15.77 -4.81 -0.18
CA ALA A 189 14.91 -4.09 0.76
C ALA A 189 14.66 -4.87 2.05
N THR A 190 14.53 -6.20 1.95
CA THR A 190 14.34 -7.10 3.10
C THR A 190 15.61 -7.16 3.97
N GLU A 191 16.77 -7.33 3.34
CA GLU A 191 18.06 -7.42 4.04
C GLU A 191 18.39 -6.13 4.80
N GLN A 192 18.10 -4.96 4.21
CA GLN A 192 18.31 -3.67 4.86
C GLN A 192 17.47 -3.47 6.13
N ASN A 193 16.26 -4.02 6.17
CA ASN A 193 15.42 -3.96 7.36
C ASN A 193 15.99 -4.79 8.52
N HIS A 194 16.64 -5.93 8.25
CA HIS A 194 17.26 -6.76 9.29
C HIS A 194 18.54 -6.15 9.91
N LEU A 195 19.07 -5.08 9.32
CA LEU A 195 20.27 -4.38 9.78
C LEU A 195 19.98 -3.14 10.64
N CYS A 196 18.71 -2.76 10.80
CA CYS A 196 18.26 -1.56 11.53
C CYS A 196 17.47 -1.92 12.80
#